data_AF-A0A166XY05-F1
#
_entry.id   AF-A0A166XY05-F1
#
_cell.length_a   1.000
_cell.length_b   1.000
_cell.length_c   1.000
_cell.angle_alpha   90.00
_cell.angle_beta   90.00
_cell.angle_gamma   90.00
#
_symmetry.space_group_name_H-M   'P 1'
#
loop_
_entity.id
_entity.type
_entity.pdbx_description
1 polymer ?
#
loop_
_entity_poly.entity_id
_entity_poly.type
_entity_poly.pdbx_seq_one_letter_code
_entity_poly.pdbx_strand_id
1 'polypeptide(L)' 'MKKGVDLRQVTDEDIQFAQSRINYRPRKCLGFKQPAIIFKEHGMAA' A
#
# COMPACT_ATOMS: atom_id res chain seq x y z
N MET A 1 -3.89 5.77 -11.96
CA MET A 1 -5.00 6.74 -11.95
C MET A 1 -4.52 8.09 -12.43
N LYS A 2 -5.33 8.78 -13.25
CA LYS A 2 -5.03 10.14 -13.70
C LYS A 2 -5.49 11.16 -12.65
N LYS A 3 -4.80 12.28 -12.56
CA LYS A 3 -5.24 13.40 -11.71
C LYS A 3 -6.55 13.97 -12.25
N GLY A 4 -7.51 14.29 -11.36
CA GLY A 4 -8.83 14.80 -11.73
C GLY A 4 -9.90 13.74 -12.04
N VAL A 5 -9.63 12.47 -11.73
CA VAL A 5 -10.65 11.40 -11.77
C VAL A 5 -11.72 11.66 -10.69
N ASP A 6 -12.98 11.47 -11.07
CA ASP A 6 -14.11 11.47 -10.12
C ASP A 6 -13.97 10.27 -9.18
N LEU A 7 -13.86 10.54 -7.88
CA LEU A 7 -13.67 9.50 -6.87
C LEU A 7 -14.87 8.55 -6.77
N ARG A 8 -16.05 8.95 -7.24
CA ARG A 8 -17.24 8.08 -7.28
C ARG A 8 -17.12 6.96 -8.32
N GLN A 9 -16.21 7.10 -9.29
CA GLN A 9 -15.95 6.11 -10.33
C GLN A 9 -14.81 5.15 -9.97
N VAL A 10 -14.13 5.39 -8.84
CA VAL A 10 -13.08 4.50 -8.35
C VAL A 10 -13.71 3.21 -7.87
N THR A 11 -13.23 2.08 -8.38
CA THR A 11 -13.72 0.75 -7.99
C THR A 11 -12.91 0.17 -6.83
N ASP A 12 -13.39 -0.91 -6.25
CA ASP A 12 -12.66 -1.62 -5.20
C ASP A 12 -11.38 -2.25 -5.74
N GLU A 13 -11.36 -2.72 -6.99
CA GLU A 13 -10.16 -3.27 -7.63
C GLU A 13 -9.07 -2.20 -7.80
N ASP A 14 -9.48 -0.99 -8.14
CA ASP A 14 -8.64 0.19 -8.23
C ASP A 14 -8.00 0.53 -6.88
N ILE A 15 -8.79 0.45 -5.80
CA ILE A 15 -8.33 0.64 -4.41
C ILE A 15 -7.35 -0.47 -4.03
N GLN A 16 -7.69 -1.74 -4.27
CA GLN A 16 -6.84 -2.89 -3.96
C GLN A 16 -5.51 -2.84 -4.72
N PHE A 17 -5.53 -2.41 -5.98
CA PHE A 17 -4.33 -2.21 -6.77
C PHE A 17 -3.43 -1.14 -6.16
N ALA A 18 -4.00 0.01 -5.78
CA ALA A 18 -3.27 1.09 -5.12
C ALA A 18 -2.70 0.65 -3.77
N GLN A 19 -3.51 -0.01 -2.93
CA GLN A 19 -3.10 -0.53 -1.63
C GLN A 19 -1.94 -1.52 -1.76
N SER A 20 -2.04 -2.49 -2.67
CA SER A 20 -0.99 -3.48 -2.92
C SER A 20 0.32 -2.80 -3.31
N ARG A 21 0.25 -1.80 -4.21
CA ARG A 21 1.43 -1.02 -4.63
C ARG A 21 2.05 -0.24 -3.48
N ILE A 22 1.25 0.30 -2.56
CA ILE A 22 1.75 1.04 -1.39
C ILE A 22 2.41 0.10 -0.38
N ASN A 23 1.75 -1.02 -0.08
CA ASN A 23 2.13 -1.98 0.95
C ASN A 23 3.36 -2.82 0.58
N TYR A 24 3.51 -3.16 -0.70
CA TYR A 24 4.63 -3.97 -1.20
C TYR A 24 5.75 -3.17 -1.84
N ARG A 25 5.70 -1.83 -1.79
CA ARG A 25 6.79 -0.97 -2.28
C ARG A 25 7.91 -0.87 -1.23
N PRO A 26 9.15 -1.30 -1.55
CA PRO A 26 10.33 -1.02 -0.73
C PRO A 26 10.49 0.47 -0.39
N ARG A 27 10.73 0.81 0.89
CA ARG A 27 10.93 2.20 1.33
C ARG A 27 12.34 2.38 1.89
N LYS A 28 13.05 3.42 1.41
CA LYS A 28 14.41 3.75 1.88
C LYS A 28 14.48 3.97 3.40
N CYS A 29 13.46 4.62 3.98
CA CYS A 29 13.37 4.83 5.43
C CYS A 29 13.18 3.54 6.25
N LEU A 30 12.81 2.43 5.61
CA LEU A 30 12.68 1.11 6.23
C LEU A 30 13.85 0.18 5.87
N GLY A 31 14.99 0.74 5.43
CA GLY A 31 16.12 -0.05 4.93
C GLY A 31 15.77 -0.84 3.67
N PHE A 32 14.92 -0.28 2.80
CA PHE A 32 14.36 -0.94 1.62
C PHE A 32 13.47 -2.15 1.92
N LYS A 33 13.00 -2.32 3.16
CA LYS A 33 11.94 -3.28 3.47
C LYS A 33 10.57 -2.79 2.99
N GLN A 34 9.67 -3.74 2.76
CA GLN A 34 8.28 -3.49 2.39
C GLN A 34 7.45 -3.18 3.64
N PRO A 35 6.59 -2.14 3.63
CA PRO A 35 5.70 -1.83 4.75
C PRO A 35 4.87 -3.02 5.24
N ALA A 36 4.35 -3.86 4.34
CA ALA A 36 3.57 -5.05 4.70
C ALA A 36 4.35 -6.05 5.58
N ILE A 37 5.63 -6.24 5.30
CA ILE A 37 6.49 -7.14 6.07
C ILE A 37 6.74 -6.57 7.46
N ILE A 38 7.07 -5.27 7.55
CA ILE A 38 7.24 -4.58 8.83
C ILE A 38 5.96 -4.68 9.67
N PHE A 39 4.81 -4.43 9.06
CA PHE A 39 3.52 -4.52 9.75
C PHE A 39 3.27 -5.94 10.28
N LYS A 40 3.55 -6.99 9.49
CA LYS A 40 3.45 -8.38 9.93
C LYS A 40 4.40 -8.70 11.09
N GLU A 41 5.64 -8.21 11.03
CA GLU A 41 6.63 -8.39 12.10
C GLU A 41 6.15 -7.77 13.43
N HIS A 42 5.53 -6.57 13.39
CA HIS A 42 5.05 -5.88 14.60
C HIS A 42 3.69 -6.41 15.08
N GLY A 43 2.80 -6.81 14.17
CA GLY A 43 1.48 -7.34 14.50
C GLY A 43 1.52 -8.75 15.10
N MET A 44 2.59 -9.51 14.90
CA MET A 44 2.82 -10.79 15.60
C MET A 44 3.51 -10.62 16.97
N ALA A 45 3.91 -9.40 17.33
CA ALA A 45 4.55 -9.09 18.61
C ALA A 45 3.56 -8.51 19.65
N ALA A 46 2.25 -8.51 19.35
CA ALA A 46 1.18 -8.04 20.24
C ALA A 46 0.34 -9.21 20.78
#